data_AF-A0A150VL34-F1
#
_entry.id   AF-A0A150VL34-F1
#
_cell.length_a   1.000
_cell.length_b   1.000
_cell.length_c   1.000
_cell.angle_alpha   90.00
_cell.angle_beta   90.00
_cell.angle_gamma   90.00
#
_symmetry.space_group_name_H-M   'P 1'
#
loop_
_entity.id
_entity.type
_entity.pdbx_description
1 polymer ?
#
loop_
_entity_poly.entity_id
_entity_poly.type
_entity_poly.pdbx_seq_one_letter_code
_entity_poly.pdbx_strand_id
1 'polypeptide(L)'
;MKILLSGTASDSHTWNLVYLRLFLEELGCEVVGLGPCVDAELLADACRRHAPDVVVLSSVNGHGYRDGLAAVRRLRAEPALAALPVVLGGKLGVAGHRQDDDVAQLLGAGCDAVLGDDLAALRGFLAARARTEVPA
;
A
#
# COMPACT_ATOMS: atom_id res chain seq x y z
N MET A 1 -14.32 5.19 4.17
CA MET A 1 -13.01 5.09 3.52
C MET A 1 -12.91 3.76 2.78
N LYS A 2 -12.74 3.82 1.47
CA LYS A 2 -12.51 2.69 0.57
C LYS A 2 -11.01 2.47 0.40
N ILE A 3 -10.57 1.26 0.66
CA ILE A 3 -9.16 0.85 0.56
C ILE A 3 -9.00 -0.14 -0.57
N LEU A 4 -7.99 0.11 -1.40
CA LEU A 4 -7.49 -0.91 -2.33
C LEU A 4 -6.30 -1.62 -1.68
N LEU A 5 -6.48 -2.91 -1.38
CA LEU A 5 -5.47 -3.78 -0.77
C LEU A 5 -4.83 -4.67 -1.85
N SER A 6 -3.51 -4.67 -1.94
CA SER A 6 -2.79 -5.43 -2.97
C SER A 6 -1.50 -6.04 -2.45
N GLY A 7 -1.16 -7.22 -2.96
CA GLY A 7 0.20 -7.72 -2.96
C GLY A 7 1.08 -6.93 -3.94
N THR A 8 2.35 -7.32 -4.03
CA THR A 8 3.31 -6.74 -4.99
C THR A 8 3.67 -7.74 -6.09
N ALA A 9 4.26 -7.26 -7.19
CA ALA A 9 4.36 -7.98 -8.45
C ALA A 9 4.98 -9.37 -8.36
N SER A 10 6.03 -9.56 -7.55
CA SER A 10 6.71 -10.86 -7.39
C SER A 10 6.30 -11.64 -6.15
N ASP A 11 5.30 -11.17 -5.40
CA ASP A 11 4.93 -11.74 -4.11
C ASP A 11 3.66 -12.60 -4.18
N SER A 12 3.82 -13.92 -4.03
CA SER A 12 2.75 -14.92 -4.06
C SER A 12 2.10 -15.18 -2.71
N HIS A 13 2.54 -14.52 -1.63
CA HIS A 13 1.96 -14.72 -0.30
C HIS A 13 0.55 -14.12 -0.21
N THR A 14 -0.34 -14.89 0.42
CA THR A 14 -1.77 -14.53 0.50
C THR A 14 -2.25 -14.31 1.93
N TRP A 15 -1.64 -14.95 2.93
CA TRP A 15 -2.09 -14.87 4.32
C TRP A 15 -2.02 -13.47 4.92
N ASN A 16 -0.97 -12.72 4.61
CA ASN A 16 -0.84 -11.30 4.97
C ASN A 16 -1.99 -10.47 4.38
N LEU A 17 -2.42 -10.76 3.14
CA LEU A 17 -3.53 -10.05 2.49
C LEU A 17 -4.88 -10.41 3.10
N VAL A 18 -5.12 -11.68 3.41
CA VAL A 18 -6.34 -12.12 4.12
C VAL A 18 -6.41 -11.46 5.50
N TYR A 19 -5.31 -11.48 6.25
CA TYR A 19 -5.24 -10.87 7.56
C TYR A 19 -5.47 -9.35 7.50
N LEU A 20 -4.78 -8.65 6.59
CA LEU A 20 -4.95 -7.20 6.42
C LEU A 20 -6.38 -6.84 6.01
N ARG A 21 -7.03 -7.65 5.16
CA ARG A 21 -8.45 -7.45 4.84
C ARG A 21 -9.30 -7.47 6.11
N LEU A 22 -9.19 -8.52 6.92
CA LEU A 22 -9.97 -8.65 8.16
C LEU A 22 -9.71 -7.47 9.11
N PHE A 23 -8.45 -7.10 9.28
CA PHE A 23 -8.05 -5.96 10.11
C PHE A 23 -8.66 -4.64 9.62
N LEU A 24 -8.61 -4.37 8.31
CA LEU A 24 -9.15 -3.14 7.72
C LEU A 24 -10.69 -3.10 7.75
N GLU A 25 -11.34 -4.25 7.52
CA GLU A 25 -12.81 -4.38 7.62
C GLU A 25 -13.27 -4.19 9.08
N GLU A 26 -12.51 -4.67 10.07
CA GLU A 26 -12.77 -4.42 11.50
C GLU A 26 -12.65 -2.91 11.86
N LEU A 27 -11.82 -2.15 11.14
CA LEU A 27 -11.77 -0.69 11.25
C LEU A 27 -12.95 0.02 10.55
N GLY A 28 -13.88 -0.71 9.95
CA GLY A 28 -15.02 -0.16 9.21
C GLY A 28 -14.67 0.34 7.81
N CYS A 29 -13.54 -0.08 7.23
CA CYS A 29 -13.17 0.26 5.86
C CYS A 29 -13.84 -0.65 4.85
N GLU A 30 -14.19 -0.12 3.67
CA GLU A 30 -14.58 -0.94 2.52
C GLU A 30 -13.32 -1.42 1.79
N VAL A 31 -13.10 -2.74 1.67
CA VAL A 31 -11.83 -3.27 1.13
C VAL A 31 -12.01 -3.93 -0.23
N VAL A 32 -11.40 -3.34 -1.26
CA VAL A 32 -11.20 -3.96 -2.58
C VAL A 32 -9.85 -4.64 -2.59
N GLY A 33 -9.82 -5.97 -2.72
CA GLY A 33 -8.57 -6.74 -2.67
C GLY A 33 -8.20 -7.28 -4.05
N LEU A 34 -6.98 -7.02 -4.50
CA LEU A 34 -6.46 -7.50 -5.79
C LEU A 34 -5.76 -8.86 -5.70
N GLY A 35 -5.36 -9.26 -4.50
CA GLY A 35 -4.63 -10.51 -4.26
C GLY A 35 -3.11 -10.37 -4.45
N PRO A 36 -2.39 -11.50 -4.54
CA PRO A 36 -0.94 -11.52 -4.71
C PRO A 36 -0.51 -11.28 -6.17
N CYS A 37 0.80 -11.11 -6.39
CA CYS A 37 1.41 -11.01 -7.72
C CYS A 37 0.80 -9.91 -8.62
N VAL A 38 0.44 -8.77 -8.02
CA VAL A 38 -0.18 -7.65 -8.75
C VAL A 38 0.91 -6.73 -9.29
N ASP A 39 0.97 -6.63 -10.61
CA ASP A 39 1.88 -5.69 -11.26
C ASP A 39 1.38 -4.24 -11.20
N ALA A 40 2.26 -3.32 -11.59
CA ALA A 40 2.01 -1.89 -11.45
C ALA A 40 0.89 -1.38 -12.38
N GLU A 41 0.71 -1.99 -13.56
CA GLU A 41 -0.37 -1.60 -14.50
C GLU A 41 -1.73 -2.06 -13.97
N LEU A 42 -1.83 -3.32 -13.53
CA LEU A 42 -3.04 -3.85 -12.92
C LEU A 42 -3.46 -3.05 -11.69
N LEU A 43 -2.48 -2.65 -10.87
CA LEU A 43 -2.71 -1.77 -9.73
C LEU A 43 -3.29 -0.41 -10.15
N ALA A 44 -2.64 0.26 -11.11
CA ALA A 44 -3.08 1.57 -11.60
C ALA A 44 -4.48 1.49 -12.23
N ASP A 45 -4.74 0.47 -13.03
CA ASP A 45 -6.04 0.19 -13.63
C ASP A 45 -7.13 0.00 -12.58
N ALA A 46 -6.83 -0.78 -11.54
CA ALA A 46 -7.77 -0.98 -10.44
C ALA A 46 -8.02 0.30 -9.63
N CYS A 47 -7.00 1.12 -9.41
CA CYS A 47 -7.17 2.43 -8.78
C CYS A 47 -8.11 3.32 -9.59
N ARG A 48 -7.99 3.35 -10.92
CA ARG A 48 -8.92 4.11 -11.78
C ARG A 48 -10.34 3.54 -11.74
N ARG A 49 -10.49 2.21 -11.73
CA ARG A 49 -11.81 1.55 -11.72
C ARG A 49 -12.55 1.73 -10.40
N HIS A 50 -11.84 1.63 -9.28
CA HIS A 50 -12.46 1.58 -7.96
C HIS A 50 -12.43 2.91 -7.20
N ALA A 51 -11.62 3.87 -7.66
CA ALA A 51 -11.42 5.18 -7.03
C ALA A 51 -11.27 5.07 -5.51
N PRO A 52 -10.24 4.34 -5.01
CA PRO A 52 -10.04 4.18 -3.58
C PRO A 52 -9.58 5.49 -2.95
N ASP A 53 -9.81 5.62 -1.64
CA ASP A 53 -9.29 6.73 -0.85
C ASP A 53 -7.82 6.49 -0.45
N VAL A 54 -7.42 5.21 -0.31
CA VAL A 54 -6.07 4.79 0.07
C VAL A 54 -5.69 3.47 -0.62
N VAL A 55 -4.42 3.35 -1.03
CA VAL A 55 -3.81 2.08 -1.45
C VAL A 55 -2.95 1.53 -0.33
N VAL A 56 -3.20 0.28 0.05
CA VAL A 56 -2.38 -0.49 0.99
C VAL A 56 -1.66 -1.59 0.22
N LEU A 57 -0.34 -1.48 0.11
CA LEU A 57 0.52 -2.50 -0.49
C LEU A 57 1.13 -3.36 0.62
N SER A 58 1.09 -4.68 0.42
CA SER A 58 1.73 -5.64 1.31
C SER A 58 2.74 -6.49 0.56
N SER A 59 3.94 -6.62 1.11
CA SER A 59 4.95 -7.54 0.61
C SER A 59 5.68 -8.20 1.78
N VAL A 60 5.88 -9.50 1.70
CA VAL A 60 6.59 -10.32 2.69
C VAL A 60 7.64 -11.24 2.05
N ASN A 61 7.84 -11.19 0.73
CA ASN A 61 8.84 -12.00 0.02
C ASN A 61 10.27 -11.40 0.03
N GLY A 62 10.48 -10.23 0.62
CA GLY A 62 11.79 -9.55 0.64
C GLY A 62 12.12 -8.74 -0.61
N HIS A 63 11.20 -8.59 -1.57
CA HIS A 63 11.34 -7.72 -2.75
C HIS A 63 10.44 -6.47 -2.68
N GLY A 64 9.80 -6.23 -1.54
CA GLY A 64 8.84 -5.16 -1.35
C GLY A 64 9.39 -3.76 -1.65
N TYR A 65 10.67 -3.49 -1.36
CA TYR A 65 11.30 -2.21 -1.72
C TYR A 65 11.30 -2.00 -3.25
N ARG A 66 11.77 -3.00 -4.01
CA ARG A 66 11.84 -2.95 -5.47
C ARG A 66 10.45 -2.88 -6.10
N ASP A 67 9.58 -3.81 -5.73
CA ASP A 67 8.27 -3.95 -6.38
C ASP A 67 7.33 -2.81 -5.95
N GLY A 68 7.40 -2.39 -4.69
CA GLY A 68 6.67 -1.23 -4.19
C GLY A 68 7.10 0.06 -4.87
N LEU A 69 8.39 0.24 -5.15
CA LEU A 69 8.90 1.42 -5.85
C LEU A 69 8.38 1.48 -7.29
N ALA A 70 8.33 0.34 -7.99
CA ALA A 70 7.74 0.26 -9.33
C ALA A 70 6.24 0.62 -9.31
N ALA A 71 5.49 0.06 -8.35
CA ALA A 71 4.07 0.35 -8.16
C ALA A 71 3.81 1.84 -7.88
N VAL A 72 4.54 2.44 -6.93
CA VAL A 72 4.39 3.86 -6.56
C VAL A 72 4.72 4.77 -7.73
N ARG A 73 5.85 4.56 -8.43
CA ARG A 73 6.22 5.36 -9.60
C ARG A 73 5.15 5.31 -10.68
N ARG A 74 4.57 4.13 -10.91
CA ARG A 74 3.50 3.96 -11.90
C ARG A 74 2.23 4.72 -11.53
N LEU A 75 1.84 4.72 -10.26
CA LEU A 75 0.71 5.53 -9.78
C LEU A 75 0.99 7.03 -9.92
N ARG A 76 2.22 7.48 -9.62
CA ARG A 76 2.61 8.90 -9.69
C ARG A 76 2.81 9.41 -11.11
N ALA A 77 3.11 8.54 -12.07
CA ALA A 77 3.12 8.89 -13.48
C ALA A 77 1.75 9.34 -13.99
N GLU A 78 0.67 8.95 -13.29
CA GLU A 78 -0.70 9.16 -13.72
C GLU A 78 -1.33 10.35 -13.02
N PRO A 79 -1.66 11.45 -13.74
CA PRO A 79 -2.14 12.67 -13.11
C PRO A 79 -3.37 12.47 -12.22
N ALA A 80 -4.30 11.59 -12.63
CA ALA A 80 -5.50 11.28 -11.87
C ALA A 80 -5.24 10.50 -10.56
N LEU A 81 -4.07 9.88 -10.42
CA LEU A 81 -3.67 9.07 -9.26
C LEU A 81 -2.50 9.70 -8.49
N ALA A 82 -1.96 10.83 -8.96
CA ALA A 82 -0.76 11.46 -8.41
C ALA A 82 -0.91 11.82 -6.92
N ALA A 83 -2.12 12.19 -6.49
CA ALA A 83 -2.43 12.53 -5.11
C ALA A 83 -2.97 11.35 -4.27
N LEU A 84 -3.18 10.17 -4.87
CA LEU A 84 -3.75 9.01 -4.17
C LEU A 84 -2.78 8.53 -3.07
N PRO A 85 -3.18 8.50 -1.80
CA PRO A 85 -2.33 8.03 -0.72
C PRO A 85 -1.93 6.55 -0.88
N VAL A 86 -0.64 6.26 -0.71
CA VAL A 86 -0.08 4.90 -0.80
C VAL A 86 0.73 4.59 0.44
N VAL A 87 0.41 3.48 1.11
CA VAL A 87 1.20 2.92 2.22
C VAL A 87 1.72 1.53 1.85
N LEU A 88 2.97 1.24 2.19
CA LEU A 88 3.62 -0.05 1.98
C LEU A 88 4.05 -0.66 3.32
N GLY A 89 3.72 -1.95 3.52
CA GLY A 89 4.08 -2.69 4.73
C GLY A 89 4.41 -4.16 4.48
N GLY A 90 4.88 -4.82 5.54
CA GLY A 90 5.33 -6.21 5.59
C GLY A 90 6.85 -6.35 5.72
N LYS A 91 7.41 -7.41 5.14
CA LYS A 91 8.84 -7.76 5.16
C LYS A 91 9.46 -7.43 3.81
N LEU A 92 9.93 -6.20 3.69
CA LEU A 92 10.21 -5.56 2.39
C LEU A 92 11.58 -5.89 1.78
N GLY A 93 12.53 -6.36 2.59
CA GLY A 93 13.89 -6.68 2.17
C GLY A 93 14.35 -8.04 2.70
N VAL A 94 15.37 -8.62 2.06
CA VAL A 94 15.97 -9.89 2.46
C VAL A 94 16.94 -9.77 3.64
N ALA A 95 17.36 -8.55 3.99
CA ALA A 95 18.28 -8.28 5.09
C ALA A 95 17.68 -8.52 6.49
N GLY A 96 16.35 -8.71 6.59
CA GLY A 96 15.66 -8.95 7.85
C GLY A 96 15.52 -7.73 8.76
N HIS A 97 15.97 -6.55 8.30
CA HIS A 97 15.79 -5.28 8.98
C HIS A 97 15.42 -4.17 7.97
N ARG A 98 14.94 -3.04 8.49
CA ARG A 98 14.62 -1.85 7.71
C ARG A 98 15.88 -1.32 7.00
N GLN A 99 15.74 -0.98 5.73
CA GLN A 99 16.79 -0.36 4.91
C GLN A 99 16.45 1.11 4.67
N ASP A 100 17.10 2.02 5.38
CA ASP A 100 16.70 3.43 5.43
C ASP A 100 16.81 4.13 4.07
N ASP A 101 17.81 3.78 3.27
CA ASP A 101 17.98 4.31 1.90
C ASP A 101 16.84 3.89 0.97
N ASP A 102 16.42 2.62 1.03
CA ASP A 102 15.27 2.13 0.25
C ASP A 102 13.96 2.78 0.70
N VAL A 103 13.80 3.01 2.01
CA VAL A 103 12.65 3.74 2.54
C VAL A 103 12.65 5.19 2.05
N ALA A 104 13.79 5.89 2.13
CA ALA A 104 13.92 7.24 1.62
C ALA A 104 13.61 7.30 0.13
N GLN A 105 14.03 6.30 -0.65
CA GLN A 105 13.72 6.20 -2.07
C GLN A 105 12.21 6.04 -2.33
N LEU A 106 11.52 5.19 -1.57
CA LEU A 106 10.07 5.02 -1.68
C LEU A 106 9.31 6.30 -1.32
N LEU A 107 9.68 6.95 -0.22
CA LEU A 107 9.07 8.20 0.22
C LEU A 107 9.30 9.30 -0.82
N GLY A 108 10.54 9.43 -1.33
CA GLY A 108 10.88 10.37 -2.39
C GLY A 108 10.19 10.09 -3.73
N ALA A 109 9.83 8.83 -4.01
CA ALA A 109 9.02 8.47 -5.16
C ALA A 109 7.53 8.78 -4.98
N GLY A 110 7.09 9.18 -3.79
CA GLY A 110 5.72 9.58 -3.49
C GLY A 110 4.93 8.55 -2.67
N CYS A 111 5.57 7.55 -2.06
CA CYS A 111 4.90 6.71 -1.05
C CYS A 111 4.68 7.54 0.22
N ASP A 112 3.47 7.50 0.79
CA ASP A 112 3.13 8.33 1.95
C ASP A 112 3.65 7.73 3.26
N ALA A 113 3.82 6.41 3.33
CA ALA A 113 4.34 5.73 4.51
C ALA A 113 4.91 4.34 4.18
N VAL A 114 6.01 3.98 4.83
CA VAL A 114 6.62 2.64 4.78
C VAL A 114 6.73 2.09 6.20
N LEU A 115 5.88 1.12 6.54
CA LEU A 115 5.52 0.83 7.94
C LEU A 115 6.03 -0.50 8.50
N GLY A 116 6.73 -1.32 7.70
CA GLY A 116 7.08 -2.68 8.14
C GLY A 116 5.82 -3.48 8.51
N ASP A 117 5.89 -4.32 9.53
CA ASP A 117 4.76 -5.11 10.06
C ASP A 117 3.98 -4.42 11.21
N ASP A 118 4.13 -3.10 11.36
CA ASP A 118 3.45 -2.33 12.40
C ASP A 118 1.99 -1.95 12.04
N LEU A 119 1.06 -2.76 12.54
CA LEU A 119 -0.39 -2.51 12.38
C LEU A 119 -0.90 -1.30 13.17
N ALA A 120 -0.23 -0.91 14.27
CA ALA A 120 -0.62 0.27 15.02
C ALA A 120 -0.28 1.54 14.22
N ALA A 121 0.88 1.56 13.56
CA ALA A 121 1.25 2.61 12.63
C ALA A 121 0.27 2.68 11.45
N LEU A 122 -0.13 1.53 10.87
CA LEU A 122 -1.13 1.51 9.80
C LEU A 122 -2.47 2.10 10.26
N ARG A 123 -2.96 1.71 11.44
CA ARG A 123 -4.17 2.28 12.04
C ARG A 123 -4.05 3.79 12.22
N GLY A 124 -2.91 4.27 12.71
CA GLY A 124 -2.64 5.70 12.90
C GLY A 124 -2.66 6.48 11.58
N PHE A 125 -2.04 5.93 10.54
CA PHE A 125 -2.05 6.49 9.19
C PHE A 125 -3.48 6.63 8.65
N LEU A 126 -4.27 5.57 8.72
CA LEU A 126 -5.65 5.53 8.23
C LEU A 126 -6.55 6.51 9.01
N ALA A 127 -6.41 6.59 10.33
CA ALA A 127 -7.15 7.54 11.15
C ALA A 127 -6.81 8.99 10.82
N ALA A 128 -5.57 9.30 10.47
CA ALA A 128 -5.17 10.64 10.03
C ALA A 128 -5.82 11.04 8.70
N ARG A 129 -5.94 10.09 7.76
CA ARG A 129 -6.59 10.32 6.46
C ARG A 129 -8.09 10.53 6.58
N ALA A 130 -8.77 9.71 7.37
CA ALA A 130 -10.21 9.88 7.63
C ALA A 130 -10.56 11.25 8.21
N ARG A 131 -9.69 11.84 9.05
CA ARG A 131 -9.88 13.21 9.58
C ARG A 131 -9.70 14.32 8.54
N THR A 132 -8.98 14.04 7.46
CA THR A 132 -8.70 15.03 6.39
C THR A 132 -9.85 15.09 5.36
N GLU A 133 -10.67 14.03 5.30
CA GLU A 133 -11.80 13.91 4.38
C GLU A 133 -13.09 14.58 4.88
N VAL A 134 -13.22 14.85 6.19
CA VAL A 134 -14.39 15.54 6.75
C VAL A 134 -14.20 17.05 6.60
N PRO A 135 -14.96 17.75 5.73
CA PRO A 135 -14.96 19.21 5.72
C PRO A 135 -15.65 19.69 7.01
N ALA A 136 -15.12 20.76 7.59
CA ALA A 136 -15.78 21.49 8.68
C ALA A 136 -17.12 22.08 8.24
#